data_AF-A0A7L1MTQ2-F1
#
_entry.id   AF-A0A7L1MTQ2-F1
#
_cell.length_a   1.000
_cell.length_b   1.000
_cell.length_c   1.000
_cell.angle_alpha   90.00
_cell.angle_beta   90.00
_cell.angle_gamma   90.00
#
_symmetry.space_group_name_H-M   'P 1'
#
loop_
_entity.id
_entity.type
_entity.pdbx_description
1 polymer ?
#
loop_
_entity_poly.entity_id
_entity_poly.type
_entity_poly.pdbx_seq_one_letter_code
_entity_poly.pdbx_strand_id
1 'polypeptide(L)' 'AHGSFELPAWSCSGLRVRFLRLRGPQGPPGTPTVQRWVRYLTHSDSYVMRL' A
#
# COMPACT_ATOMS: atom_id res chain seq x y z
N ALA A 1 21.28 18.46 6.35
CA ALA A 1 21.39 17.01 6.61
C ALA A 1 20.45 16.24 5.68
N HIS A 2 20.88 15.09 5.16
CA HIS A 2 20.04 14.21 4.34
C HIS A 2 19.64 13.00 5.17
N GLY A 3 18.36 12.58 5.10
CA GLY A 3 17.83 11.43 5.85
C GLY A 3 17.32 10.34 4.92
N SER A 4 17.67 9.08 5.22
CA SER A 4 17.11 7.89 4.57
C SER A 4 16.21 7.13 5.56
N PHE A 5 14.96 6.87 5.20
CA PHE A 5 14.00 6.15 6.03
C PHE A 5 12.90 5.44 5.21
N GLU A 6 12.25 4.49 5.89
CA GLU A 6 11.07 3.77 5.40
C GLU A 6 9.93 3.88 6.41
N LEU A 7 8.71 4.09 5.91
CA LEU A 7 7.48 4.08 6.71
C LEU A 7 6.57 2.95 6.20
N PRO A 8 6.60 1.77 6.85
CA PRO A 8 5.72 0.66 6.48
C PRO A 8 4.27 0.98 6.89
N ALA A 9 3.32 0.47 6.11
CA ALA A 9 1.89 0.66 6.32
C ALA A 9 1.43 2.13 6.33
N TRP A 10 2.26 3.06 5.83
CA TRP A 10 1.98 4.48 5.75
C TRP A 10 2.13 5.03 4.33
N SER A 11 1.25 5.96 3.94
CA SER A 11 1.31 6.70 2.68
C SER A 11 1.34 8.20 2.97
N CYS A 12 2.47 8.87 2.69
CA CYS A 12 2.60 10.31 2.93
C CYS A 12 1.70 11.19 2.04
N SER A 13 1.23 10.68 0.90
CA SER A 13 0.26 11.40 0.05
C SER A 13 -1.19 11.27 0.54
N GLY A 14 -1.45 10.42 1.52
CA GLY A 14 -2.81 10.07 1.95
C GLY A 14 -3.57 9.19 0.95
N LEU A 15 -2.91 8.70 -0.13
CA LEU A 15 -3.54 7.84 -1.12
C LEU A 15 -3.99 6.53 -0.48
N ARG A 16 -5.25 6.16 -0.75
CA ARG A 16 -5.85 4.93 -0.24
C ARG A 16 -6.57 4.18 -1.36
N VAL A 17 -6.23 2.90 -1.54
CA VAL A 17 -6.98 1.96 -2.37
C VAL A 17 -8.35 1.75 -1.74
N ARG A 18 -9.41 2.24 -2.40
CA ARG A 18 -10.80 2.11 -1.90
C ARG A 18 -11.42 0.77 -2.27
N PHE A 19 -11.18 0.29 -3.49
CA PHE A 19 -11.67 -1.00 -3.95
C PHE A 19 -10.71 -1.64 -4.95
N LEU A 20 -10.62 -2.97 -4.90
CA LEU A 20 -9.94 -3.80 -5.88
C LEU A 20 -10.97 -4.76 -6.49
N ARG A 21 -11.43 -4.46 -7.71
CA ARG A 21 -12.40 -5.30 -8.42
C ARG A 21 -11.67 -6.36 -9.22
N LEU A 22 -11.88 -7.61 -8.84
CA LEU A 22 -11.37 -8.77 -9.56
C LEU A 22 -12.53 -9.35 -10.39
N ARG A 23 -12.33 -9.47 -11.70
CA ARG A 23 -13.25 -10.19 -12.59
C ARG A 23 -12.73 -11.62 -12.71
N GLY A 24 -13.28 -12.52 -11.93
CA GLY A 24 -13.01 -13.95 -11.96
C GLY A 24 -14.22 -14.70 -11.41
N PRO A 25 -14.37 -16.01 -11.69
CA PRO A 25 -15.49 -16.78 -11.17
C PRO A 25 -15.49 -16.63 -9.64
N GLN A 26 -16.61 -16.12 -9.10
CA GLN A 26 -16.93 -16.35 -7.69
C GLN A 26 -17.07 -17.87 -7.61
N GLY A 27 -16.03 -18.53 -7.11
CA GLY A 27 -16.02 -19.98 -7.03
C GLY A 27 -17.25 -20.50 -6.26
N PRO A 28 -17.56 -21.80 -6.40
CA PRO A 28 -18.73 -22.40 -5.77
C PRO A 28 -18.81 -22.08 -4.26
N PRO A 29 -20.02 -22.04 -3.67
CA PRO A 29 -20.20 -21.78 -2.25
C PRO A 29 -19.34 -22.77 -1.44
N GLY A 30 -18.32 -22.26 -0.75
CA GLY A 30 -17.31 -23.06 -0.03
C GLY A 30 -15.86 -22.86 -0.49
N THR A 31 -15.61 -22.17 -1.60
CA THR A 31 -14.23 -21.80 -2.00
C THR A 31 -13.80 -20.48 -1.35
N PRO A 32 -12.53 -20.38 -0.86
CA PRO A 32 -12.07 -19.16 -0.22
C PRO A 32 -12.09 -18.02 -1.24
N THR A 33 -12.84 -16.97 -0.91
CA THR A 33 -12.79 -15.67 -1.58
C THR A 33 -11.36 -15.31 -1.93
N VAL A 34 -11.13 -14.84 -3.17
CA VAL A 34 -9.81 -14.35 -3.61
C VAL A 34 -9.25 -13.41 -2.54
N GLN A 35 -8.15 -13.80 -1.91
CA GLN A 35 -7.51 -12.99 -0.88
C GLN A 35 -7.01 -11.69 -1.52
N ARG A 36 -7.28 -10.57 -0.85
CA ARG A 36 -6.93 -9.23 -1.34
C ARG A 36 -5.93 -8.63 -0.36
N TRP A 37 -4.75 -8.27 -0.86
CA TRP A 37 -3.67 -7.71 -0.07
C TRP A 37 -3.30 -6.33 -0.61
N VAL A 38 -3.08 -5.38 0.30
CA VAL A 38 -2.55 -4.06 -0.02
C VAL A 38 -1.43 -3.75 0.96
N ARG A 39 -0.30 -3.27 0.46
CA ARG A 39 0.81 -2.75 1.27
C ARG A 39 1.08 -1.32 0.85
N TYR A 40 1.18 -0.43 1.83
CA TYR A 40 1.74 0.90 1.65
C TYR A 40 3.16 0.91 2.20
N LEU A 41 4.07 1.53 1.46
CA LEU A 41 5.45 1.75 1.87
C LEU A 41 5.85 3.13 1.37
N THR A 42 6.24 4.00 2.29
CA THR A 42 6.83 5.29 1.93
C THR A 42 8.33 5.21 2.12
N HIS A 43 9.09 5.65 1.11
CA HIS A 43 10.52 5.88 1.22
C HIS A 43 10.81 7.38 1.18
N SER A 44 11.80 7.80 1.95
CA SER A 44 12.47 9.06 1.70
C SER A 44 13.19 9.02 0.35
N ASP A 45 13.10 10.11 -0.41
CA ASP A 45 13.96 10.36 -1.57
C ASP A 45 14.92 11.51 -1.22
N SER A 46 14.71 12.72 -1.76
CA SER A 46 15.50 13.90 -1.42
C SER A 46 15.03 14.58 -0.11
N TYR A 47 15.06 13.88 1.02
CA TYR A 47 14.69 14.47 2.32
C TYR A 47 15.84 15.30 2.91
N VAL A 48 15.75 16.63 2.80
CA VAL A 48 16.77 17.59 3.25
C VAL A 48 16.28 18.41 4.43
N MET A 49 17.01 18.35 5.54
CA MET A 49 16.82 19.25 6.68
C MET A 49 17.83 20.40 6.59
N ARG A 50 17.34 21.64 6.70
CA ARG A 50 18.17 22.85 6.85
C ARG A 50 18.10 23.30 8.30
N LEU A 51 19.26 23.54 8.90
CA LEU A 51 19.43 24.10 10.24
C LEU A 51 19.80 25.58 10.10
#